data_AF-S5AIW7-F1
#
_entry.id   AF-S5AIW7-F1
#
_cell.length_a   1.000
_cell.length_b   1.000
_cell.length_c   1.000
_cell.angle_alpha   90.00
_cell.angle_beta   90.00
_cell.angle_gamma   90.00
#
_symmetry.space_group_name_H-M   'P 1'
#
loop_
_entity.id
_entity.type
_entity.pdbx_description
1 polymer ?
#
loop_
_entity_poly.entity_id
_entity_poly.type
_entity_poly.pdbx_seq_one_letter_code
_entity_poly.pdbx_strand_id
1 'polypeptide(L)'
;MGSKAAFLKVCYPMNERKYRKNIALTALTKSGKDDNQLIPLSRREKVALNTVFLAVHNNYFLKYPELEQIGRENITLSHVQERSGTFKIEESLLMKSLGYVGSRSGNKGQVLDVLKDLSGAVLAVDGFGIARSLAQDEKWEADDGFAVLISSAFRPKDGYFHIEIPSVVLHRIINPEISIYGLEDWSNFKSKNTPDLIDTLEYYWEQGAEYTDWFDLETLKKNLGIAKGMVTIDGKNRVVATSETYEKWGRINAKIIKKIKDDVEKNKDIAFNFEVETDSAQSKTENGRGRGRVAVTHVRFKLIQKPRDKCLSKSKSVLSQLQMDAWAQRLMELGIAKNQVEGVIAQVDVEDPQVKSEFINYALSKGEHYRRLKSMQDKEFNFGGWFRKNILRASLDDWLEIRAMSIHVLVNKENMKAPNDKMLKAFRRKLSASISQRFLKLLDDTSFARLKDAFEEWVTKEYELKVSIGEEEINLTNLTPEDTMFVYFEFFLEIKYDLFKPMHYGEEIKKLYGYESLS
;
A
#
# COMPACT_ATOMS: atom_id res chain seq x y z
N MET A 1 -23.81 33.74 6.72
CA MET A 1 -22.68 34.13 7.60
C MET A 1 -22.08 32.84 8.12
N GLY A 2 -20.99 32.27 7.61
CA GLY A 2 -19.74 32.90 7.21
C GLY A 2 -18.61 32.39 8.13
N SER A 3 -18.44 31.07 8.25
CA SER A 3 -17.28 30.46 8.90
C SER A 3 -16.42 29.81 7.82
N LYS A 4 -15.66 30.66 7.10
CA LYS A 4 -14.44 30.22 6.43
C LYS A 4 -13.48 29.90 7.57
N ALA A 5 -13.33 28.61 7.87
CA ALA A 5 -12.27 28.13 8.73
C ALA A 5 -10.97 28.75 8.23
N ALA A 6 -10.40 29.62 9.05
CA ALA A 6 -9.11 30.22 8.81
C ALA A 6 -8.14 29.07 8.61
N PHE A 7 -7.61 28.96 7.40
CA PHE A 7 -6.44 28.17 7.07
C PHE A 7 -5.32 28.64 8.01
N LEU A 8 -5.23 27.99 9.17
CA LEU A 8 -4.03 27.98 9.98
C LEU A 8 -2.93 27.54 9.03
N LYS A 9 -1.91 28.39 8.89
CA LYS A 9 -0.63 28.06 8.27
C LYS A 9 -0.02 26.91 9.07
N VAL A 10 -0.45 25.69 8.79
CA VAL A 10 0.12 24.47 9.34
C VAL A 10 1.45 24.26 8.63
N CYS A 11 2.54 24.42 9.37
CA CYS A 11 3.83 23.99 8.91
C CYS A 11 3.88 22.47 8.85
N TYR A 12 3.67 21.92 7.67
CA TYR A 12 4.02 20.56 7.35
C TYR A 12 5.46 20.54 6.79
N PRO A 13 6.45 19.94 7.47
CA PRO A 13 7.00 18.73 6.92
C PRO A 13 6.02 17.62 7.33
N MET A 14 5.01 17.33 6.51
CA MET A 14 4.44 15.98 6.60
C MET A 14 5.65 15.08 6.45
N ASN A 15 5.87 14.19 7.41
CA ASN A 15 6.90 13.17 7.32
C ASN A 15 6.95 12.67 5.87
N GLU A 16 8.13 12.54 5.28
CA GLU A 16 8.34 11.99 3.91
C GLU A 16 7.83 10.54 3.76
N ARG A 17 7.03 10.03 4.71
CA ARG A 17 6.33 8.75 4.68
C ARG A 17 5.38 8.73 3.47
N LYS A 18 5.71 7.89 2.48
CA LYS A 18 4.90 7.68 1.27
C LYS A 18 3.98 6.47 1.38
N TYR A 19 4.22 5.59 2.36
CA TYR A 19 3.42 4.39 2.56
C TYR A 19 2.06 4.69 3.19
N ARG A 20 0.98 4.35 2.47
CA ARG A 20 -0.40 4.36 2.96
C ARG A 20 -0.83 2.96 3.31
N LYS A 21 -1.42 2.78 4.49
CA LYS A 21 -1.94 1.52 5.01
C LYS A 21 -3.44 1.65 5.22
N ASN A 22 -4.21 0.66 4.79
CA ASN A 22 -5.65 0.60 5.06
C ASN A 22 -5.89 0.37 6.56
N ILE A 23 -6.83 1.13 7.15
CA ILE A 23 -7.11 1.07 8.58
C ILE A 23 -7.66 -0.30 9.02
N ALA A 24 -8.33 -1.05 8.14
CA ALA A 24 -8.78 -2.41 8.41
C ALA A 24 -7.63 -3.42 8.58
N LEU A 25 -6.41 -3.05 8.21
CA LEU A 25 -5.21 -3.85 8.41
C LEU A 25 -4.49 -3.51 9.74
N THR A 26 -5.19 -2.85 10.66
CA THR A 26 -4.68 -2.43 11.97
C THR A 26 -5.29 -3.28 13.10
N ALA A 27 -4.57 -3.41 14.22
CA ALA A 27 -5.00 -4.15 15.40
C ALA A 27 -5.52 -5.59 15.12
N LEU A 28 -4.91 -6.29 14.16
CA LEU A 28 -5.31 -7.62 13.72
C LEU A 28 -5.12 -8.68 14.82
N THR A 29 -6.02 -9.65 14.86
CA THR A 29 -6.04 -10.75 15.85
C THR A 29 -6.27 -12.10 15.16
N LYS A 30 -5.92 -13.19 15.85
CA LYS A 30 -6.18 -14.56 15.42
C LYS A 30 -7.42 -15.10 16.12
N SER A 31 -8.20 -15.89 15.41
CA SER A 31 -9.26 -16.67 16.05
C SER A 31 -8.63 -17.76 16.93
N GLY A 32 -9.09 -17.88 18.17
CA GLY A 32 -8.71 -18.96 19.08
C GLY A 32 -9.51 -20.23 18.81
N LYS A 33 -9.33 -21.24 19.69
CA LYS A 33 -10.05 -22.52 19.58
C LYS A 33 -11.54 -22.41 19.92
N ASP A 34 -11.89 -21.40 20.70
CA ASP A 34 -13.27 -21.08 21.08
C ASP A 34 -13.71 -19.85 20.27
N ASP A 35 -14.93 -19.83 19.74
CA ASP A 35 -15.44 -18.79 18.80
C ASP A 35 -15.37 -17.34 19.34
N ASN A 36 -15.22 -17.18 20.65
CA ASN A 36 -15.13 -15.88 21.33
C ASN A 36 -13.70 -15.49 21.74
N GLN A 37 -12.70 -16.32 21.43
CA GLN A 37 -11.32 -16.08 21.83
C GLN A 37 -10.56 -15.33 20.72
N LEU A 38 -10.09 -14.11 21.02
CA LEU A 38 -9.17 -13.38 20.15
C LEU A 38 -7.76 -13.44 20.72
N ILE A 39 -6.83 -13.95 19.91
CA ILE A 39 -5.42 -14.07 20.27
C ILE A 39 -4.66 -12.93 19.57
N PRO A 40 -3.98 -12.03 20.30
CA PRO A 40 -3.19 -10.99 19.67
C PRO A 40 -1.96 -11.54 18.99
N LEU A 41 -1.57 -10.87 17.91
CA LEU A 41 -0.29 -11.10 17.26
C LEU A 41 0.87 -10.74 18.20
N SER A 42 1.90 -11.59 18.20
CA SER A 42 3.19 -11.32 18.78
C SER A 42 3.91 -10.19 18.02
N ARG A 43 4.97 -9.66 18.63
CA ARG A 43 5.78 -8.61 17.97
C ARG A 43 6.39 -9.10 16.64
N ARG A 44 6.85 -10.36 16.58
CA ARG A 44 7.46 -10.93 15.36
C ARG A 44 6.42 -11.10 14.25
N GLU A 45 5.24 -11.62 14.58
CA GLU A 45 4.12 -11.72 13.63
C GLU A 45 3.73 -10.35 13.06
N LYS A 46 3.66 -9.31 13.91
CA LYS A 46 3.38 -7.94 13.46
C LYS A 46 4.45 -7.37 12.53
N VAL A 47 5.72 -7.59 12.85
CA VAL A 47 6.85 -7.14 12.00
C VAL A 47 6.86 -7.90 10.66
N ALA A 48 6.64 -9.22 10.68
CA ALA A 48 6.50 -10.02 9.45
C ALA A 48 5.34 -9.49 8.60
N LEU A 49 4.17 -9.30 9.20
CA LEU A 49 2.97 -8.82 8.50
C LEU A 49 3.19 -7.45 7.86
N ASN A 50 3.78 -6.49 8.59
CA ASN A 50 4.10 -5.17 8.02
C ASN A 50 5.10 -5.29 6.85
N THR A 51 6.11 -6.16 6.99
CA THR A 51 7.08 -6.45 5.90
C THR A 51 6.38 -7.01 4.66
N VAL A 52 5.42 -7.92 4.85
CA VAL A 52 4.63 -8.52 3.77
C VAL A 52 3.77 -7.45 3.08
N PHE A 53 3.05 -6.62 3.83
CA PHE A 53 2.23 -5.55 3.25
C PHE A 53 3.06 -4.54 2.44
N LEU A 54 4.23 -4.15 2.97
CA LEU A 54 5.18 -3.28 2.25
C LEU A 54 5.73 -3.95 0.98
N ALA A 55 6.01 -5.25 1.02
CA ALA A 55 6.46 -6.02 -0.15
C ALA A 55 5.38 -6.06 -1.24
N VAL A 56 4.12 -6.31 -0.86
CA VAL A 56 2.97 -6.26 -1.76
C VAL A 56 2.85 -4.88 -2.40
N HIS A 57 2.89 -3.81 -1.60
CA HIS A 57 2.78 -2.42 -2.06
C HIS A 57 3.85 -2.07 -3.11
N ASN A 58 5.10 -2.52 -2.92
CA ASN A 58 6.21 -2.25 -3.83
C ASN A 58 6.21 -3.10 -5.11
N ASN A 59 5.56 -4.28 -5.10
CA ASN A 59 5.71 -5.26 -6.18
C ASN A 59 4.46 -5.37 -7.06
N TYR A 60 3.26 -5.22 -6.47
CA TYR A 60 2.02 -5.55 -7.16
C TYR A 60 1.80 -4.73 -8.44
N PHE A 61 1.98 -3.42 -8.36
CA PHE A 61 1.82 -2.52 -9.51
C PHE A 61 2.91 -2.67 -10.57
N LEU A 62 4.11 -3.13 -10.19
CA LEU A 62 5.15 -3.46 -11.18
C LEU A 62 4.82 -4.73 -11.98
N LYS A 63 4.07 -5.66 -11.38
CA LYS A 63 3.60 -6.89 -12.04
C LYS A 63 2.31 -6.68 -12.84
N TYR A 64 1.45 -5.78 -12.37
CA TYR A 64 0.16 -5.42 -12.98
C TYR A 64 0.09 -3.91 -13.25
N PRO A 65 0.92 -3.40 -14.17
CA PRO A 65 1.03 -1.96 -14.43
C PRO A 65 -0.27 -1.31 -14.90
N GLU A 66 -1.17 -2.07 -15.52
CA GLU A 66 -2.48 -1.56 -15.91
C GLU A 66 -3.32 -1.07 -14.70
N LEU A 67 -3.17 -1.71 -13.54
CA LEU A 67 -3.92 -1.36 -12.33
C LEU A 67 -3.39 -0.06 -11.69
N GLU A 68 -2.11 0.27 -11.87
CA GLU A 68 -1.59 1.57 -11.43
C GLU A 68 -2.10 2.70 -12.33
N GLN A 69 -2.27 2.42 -13.63
CA GLN A 69 -2.62 3.42 -14.64
C GLN A 69 -4.10 3.83 -14.64
N ILE A 70 -5.01 2.91 -14.28
CA ILE A 70 -6.42 3.26 -14.11
C ILE A 70 -6.70 4.07 -12.84
N GLY A 71 -5.73 4.21 -11.93
CA GLY A 71 -5.90 4.84 -10.63
C GLY A 71 -6.35 3.86 -9.56
N ARG A 72 -5.80 3.99 -8.34
CA ARG A 72 -6.02 3.02 -7.26
C ARG A 72 -7.48 2.96 -6.82
N GLU A 73 -8.13 4.11 -6.82
CA GLU A 73 -9.54 4.33 -6.53
C GLU A 73 -10.50 3.58 -7.47
N ASN A 74 -10.06 3.21 -8.67
CA ASN A 74 -10.86 2.50 -9.67
C ASN A 74 -10.61 0.98 -9.64
N ILE A 75 -9.76 0.49 -8.72
CA ILE A 75 -9.47 -0.94 -8.59
C ILE A 75 -10.58 -1.60 -7.77
N THR A 76 -11.36 -2.48 -8.42
CA THR A 76 -12.35 -3.35 -7.79
C THR A 76 -11.72 -4.66 -7.26
N LEU A 77 -12.49 -5.42 -6.47
CA LEU A 77 -12.06 -6.74 -6.00
C LEU A 77 -11.91 -7.75 -7.16
N SER A 78 -12.77 -7.68 -8.18
CA SER A 78 -12.70 -8.57 -9.35
C SER A 78 -11.37 -8.42 -10.10
N HIS A 79 -10.87 -7.19 -10.26
CA HIS A 79 -9.54 -6.94 -10.81
C HIS A 79 -8.44 -7.70 -10.04
N VAL A 80 -8.59 -7.92 -8.74
CA VAL A 80 -7.59 -8.62 -7.92
C VAL A 80 -7.79 -10.13 -7.93
N GLN A 81 -9.04 -10.62 -7.98
CA GLN A 81 -9.38 -12.05 -7.97
C GLN A 81 -8.83 -12.81 -9.18
N GLU A 82 -8.79 -12.17 -10.34
CA GLU A 82 -8.33 -12.76 -11.59
C GLU A 82 -6.80 -12.80 -11.71
N ARG A 83 -6.09 -12.25 -10.71
CA ARG A 83 -4.62 -12.07 -10.72
C ARG A 83 -3.96 -12.88 -9.59
N SER A 84 -2.69 -13.21 -9.79
CA SER A 84 -1.93 -13.99 -8.81
C SER A 84 -1.60 -13.16 -7.56
N GLY A 85 -2.07 -13.63 -6.41
CA GLY A 85 -1.77 -13.11 -5.07
C GLY A 85 -0.49 -13.64 -4.44
N THR A 86 0.43 -14.24 -5.21
CA THR A 86 1.71 -14.77 -4.71
C THR A 86 2.82 -13.75 -4.86
N PHE A 87 3.51 -13.47 -3.75
CA PHE A 87 4.61 -12.52 -3.64
C PHE A 87 5.87 -13.19 -3.14
N LYS A 88 7.02 -12.71 -3.62
CA LYS A 88 8.33 -13.20 -3.21
C LYS A 88 9.01 -12.16 -2.32
N ILE A 89 9.60 -12.60 -1.23
CA ILE A 89 10.45 -11.77 -0.37
C ILE A 89 11.78 -12.51 -0.20
N GLU A 90 12.89 -11.81 -0.44
CA GLU A 90 14.22 -12.42 -0.26
C GLU A 90 14.38 -12.97 1.16
N GLU A 91 14.89 -14.20 1.28
CA GLU A 91 15.07 -14.85 2.57
C GLU A 91 15.88 -14.01 3.55
N SER A 92 16.96 -13.39 3.05
CA SER A 92 17.87 -12.58 3.85
C SER A 92 17.17 -11.34 4.43
N LEU A 93 16.29 -10.72 3.63
CA LEU A 93 15.55 -9.51 3.98
C LEU A 93 14.49 -9.79 5.05
N LEU A 94 13.66 -10.82 4.85
CA LEU A 94 12.63 -11.18 5.84
C LEU A 94 13.24 -11.68 7.15
N MET A 95 14.33 -12.44 7.09
CA MET A 95 15.05 -12.85 8.30
C MET A 95 15.62 -11.65 9.06
N LYS A 96 16.22 -10.70 8.34
CA LYS A 96 16.80 -9.48 8.92
C LYS A 96 15.72 -8.60 9.55
N SER A 97 14.55 -8.44 8.92
CA SER A 97 13.45 -7.63 9.50
C SER A 97 12.95 -8.23 10.82
N LEU A 98 12.99 -9.55 10.96
CA LEU A 98 12.64 -10.27 12.19
C LEU A 98 13.77 -10.31 13.24
N GLY A 99 14.93 -9.70 12.95
CA GLY A 99 16.07 -9.61 13.87
C GLY A 99 16.95 -10.85 13.90
N TYR A 100 16.82 -11.76 12.93
CA TYR A 100 17.70 -12.92 12.83
C TYR A 100 19.06 -12.50 12.22
N VAL A 101 20.14 -12.90 12.89
CA VAL A 101 21.52 -12.65 12.43
C VAL A 101 22.05 -13.90 11.74
N GLY A 102 22.45 -13.77 10.47
CA GLY A 102 23.04 -14.85 9.65
C GLY A 102 22.02 -15.77 8.96
N SER A 103 22.53 -16.66 8.10
CA SER A 103 21.76 -17.50 7.16
C SER A 103 21.50 -18.93 7.65
N ARG A 104 21.55 -19.19 8.96
CA ARG A 104 21.39 -20.54 9.53
C ARG A 104 20.03 -21.14 9.16
N SER A 105 20.01 -22.41 8.76
CA SER A 105 18.78 -23.13 8.36
C SER A 105 17.68 -23.07 9.42
N GLY A 106 18.04 -23.13 10.71
CA GLY A 106 17.09 -23.01 11.82
C GLY A 106 16.32 -21.68 11.84
N ASN A 107 16.94 -20.57 11.43
CA ASN A 107 16.28 -19.27 11.36
C ASN A 107 15.19 -19.27 10.28
N LYS A 108 15.43 -19.96 9.15
CA LYS A 108 14.47 -20.06 8.04
C LYS A 108 13.21 -20.83 8.44
N GLY A 109 13.37 -21.91 9.22
CA GLY A 109 12.25 -22.65 9.81
C GLY A 109 11.42 -21.76 10.74
N GLN A 110 12.06 -20.98 11.60
CA GLN A 110 11.38 -20.04 12.49
C GLN A 110 10.61 -18.95 11.75
N VAL A 111 11.07 -18.50 10.57
CA VAL A 111 10.30 -17.57 9.72
C VAL A 111 9.03 -18.24 9.19
N LEU A 112 9.13 -19.48 8.71
CA LEU A 112 7.94 -20.24 8.25
C LEU A 112 6.95 -20.49 9.38
N ASP A 113 7.43 -20.76 10.60
CA ASP A 113 6.55 -20.90 11.77
C ASP A 113 5.78 -19.59 12.04
N VAL A 114 6.43 -18.43 11.95
CA VAL A 114 5.78 -17.12 12.10
C VAL A 114 4.74 -16.88 10.99
N LEU A 115 5.06 -17.21 9.73
CA LEU A 115 4.13 -17.06 8.61
C LEU A 115 2.94 -18.03 8.71
N LYS A 116 3.19 -19.25 9.21
CA LYS A 116 2.14 -20.24 9.50
C LYS A 116 1.24 -19.76 10.64
N ASP A 117 1.79 -19.17 11.69
CA ASP A 117 0.97 -18.61 12.77
C ASP A 117 0.11 -17.43 12.28
N LEU A 118 0.63 -16.64 11.33
CA LEU A 118 -0.10 -15.55 10.67
C LEU A 118 -1.25 -16.03 9.77
N SER A 119 -1.25 -17.27 9.27
CA SER A 119 -2.40 -17.78 8.50
C SER A 119 -3.65 -17.96 9.36
N GLY A 120 -3.51 -18.06 10.69
CA GLY A 120 -4.63 -18.03 11.63
C GLY A 120 -5.16 -16.63 11.95
N ALA A 121 -4.50 -15.58 11.45
CA ALA A 121 -4.97 -14.21 11.60
C ALA A 121 -6.05 -13.91 10.57
N VAL A 122 -7.12 -13.28 11.01
CA VAL A 122 -8.27 -12.97 10.16
C VAL A 122 -8.36 -11.47 9.96
N LEU A 123 -8.66 -11.06 8.73
CA LEU A 123 -9.07 -9.70 8.45
C LEU A 123 -10.40 -9.42 9.18
N ALA A 124 -10.34 -8.55 10.18
CA ALA A 124 -11.52 -8.04 10.86
C ALA A 124 -11.79 -6.59 10.43
N VAL A 125 -13.00 -6.10 10.71
CA VAL A 125 -13.23 -4.65 10.78
C VAL A 125 -12.21 -4.08 11.76
N ASP A 126 -11.53 -2.99 11.41
CA ASP A 126 -10.41 -2.44 12.16
C ASP A 126 -10.67 -2.43 13.68
N GLY A 127 -9.65 -2.72 14.50
CA GLY A 127 -9.89 -3.04 15.92
C GLY A 127 -10.68 -1.97 16.69
N PHE A 128 -10.52 -0.69 16.36
CA PHE A 128 -11.22 0.42 17.03
C PHE A 128 -12.57 0.79 16.38
N GLY A 129 -12.98 0.10 15.31
CA GLY A 129 -14.25 0.30 14.63
C GLY A 129 -14.33 1.60 13.82
N ILE A 130 -13.19 2.21 13.49
CA ILE A 130 -13.10 3.47 12.75
C ILE A 130 -13.45 3.25 11.28
N ALA A 131 -12.96 2.19 10.63
CA ALA A 131 -13.40 1.84 9.28
C ALA A 131 -14.92 1.61 9.26
N ARG A 132 -15.45 0.91 10.27
CA ARG A 132 -16.89 0.64 10.38
C ARG A 132 -17.75 1.88 10.50
N SER A 133 -17.31 2.85 11.30
CA SER A 133 -18.10 4.05 11.58
C SER A 133 -18.09 5.03 10.39
N LEU A 134 -17.11 4.91 9.50
CA LEU A 134 -16.90 5.79 8.36
C LEU A 134 -17.38 5.21 7.04
N ALA A 135 -17.38 3.89 6.89
CA ALA A 135 -17.97 3.23 5.74
C ALA A 135 -19.50 3.41 5.81
N GLN A 136 -20.04 4.36 5.05
CA GLN A 136 -21.48 4.61 5.01
C GLN A 136 -22.28 3.42 4.46
N ASP A 137 -21.65 2.42 3.86
CA ASP A 137 -22.27 1.17 3.41
C ASP A 137 -21.21 0.04 3.24
N GLU A 138 -20.30 -0.22 4.20
CA GLU A 138 -19.73 -1.59 4.27
C GLU A 138 -20.80 -2.51 4.87
N LYS A 139 -21.89 -2.70 4.12
CA LYS A 139 -22.65 -3.95 4.24
C LYS A 139 -21.66 -4.99 3.75
N TRP A 140 -21.37 -5.97 4.60
CA TRP A 140 -20.78 -7.21 4.12
C TRP A 140 -21.70 -7.68 2.99
N GLU A 141 -21.31 -7.45 1.73
CA GLU A 141 -22.07 -7.99 0.61
C GLU A 141 -21.93 -9.51 0.67
N ALA A 142 -22.77 -10.25 -0.07
CA ALA A 142 -22.73 -11.71 -0.05
C ALA A 142 -21.34 -12.30 -0.41
N ASP A 143 -20.47 -11.48 -1.00
CA ASP A 143 -19.09 -11.81 -1.41
C ASP A 143 -18.01 -11.31 -0.43
N ASP A 144 -18.39 -10.51 0.58
CA ASP A 144 -17.52 -10.14 1.69
C ASP A 144 -17.53 -11.27 2.72
N GLY A 145 -16.60 -12.21 2.57
CA GLY A 145 -16.32 -13.25 3.56
C GLY A 145 -15.25 -12.83 4.56
N PHE A 146 -15.04 -13.64 5.60
CA PHE A 146 -13.80 -13.56 6.38
C PHE A 146 -12.63 -14.10 5.54
N ALA A 147 -11.51 -13.40 5.53
CA ALA A 147 -10.29 -13.85 4.86
C ALA A 147 -9.15 -14.04 5.86
N VAL A 148 -8.44 -15.15 5.76
CA VAL A 148 -7.14 -15.32 6.43
C VAL A 148 -6.15 -14.31 5.87
N LEU A 149 -5.17 -13.84 6.64
CA LEU A 149 -4.22 -12.85 6.12
C LEU A 149 -3.21 -13.44 5.13
N ILE A 150 -2.85 -14.71 5.33
CA ILE A 150 -1.92 -15.46 4.48
C ILE A 150 -2.57 -16.81 4.17
N SER A 151 -2.84 -17.07 2.90
CA SER A 151 -3.39 -18.36 2.44
C SER A 151 -2.35 -19.47 2.57
N SER A 152 -1.13 -19.18 2.10
CA SER A 152 -0.03 -20.14 2.10
C SER A 152 1.32 -19.43 2.15
N ALA A 153 2.32 -20.09 2.71
CA ALA A 153 3.71 -19.66 2.65
C ALA A 153 4.61 -20.86 2.43
N PHE A 154 5.47 -20.80 1.42
CA PHE A 154 6.41 -21.87 1.10
C PHE A 154 7.75 -21.32 0.64
N ARG A 155 8.74 -22.21 0.58
CA ARG A 155 10.13 -21.85 0.33
C ARG A 155 10.75 -22.85 -0.65
N PRO A 156 10.72 -22.55 -1.97
CA PRO A 156 11.47 -23.33 -2.94
C PRO A 156 12.97 -23.06 -2.80
N LYS A 157 13.80 -23.83 -3.52
CA LYS A 157 15.27 -23.68 -3.50
C LYS A 157 15.75 -22.51 -4.39
N ASP A 158 15.04 -21.38 -4.37
CA ASP A 158 15.35 -20.19 -5.17
C ASP A 158 15.83 -18.99 -4.34
N GLY A 159 15.84 -19.12 -3.01
CA GLY A 159 16.31 -18.07 -2.09
C GLY A 159 15.21 -17.08 -1.67
N TYR A 160 13.94 -17.39 -1.95
CA TYR A 160 12.80 -16.55 -1.61
C TYR A 160 11.78 -17.28 -0.73
N PHE A 161 11.10 -16.53 0.12
CA PHE A 161 9.81 -16.94 0.67
C PHE A 161 8.72 -16.55 -0.31
N HIS A 162 7.88 -17.51 -0.68
CA HIS A 162 6.71 -17.31 -1.52
C HIS A 162 5.50 -17.25 -0.60
N ILE A 163 4.79 -16.13 -0.62
CA ILE A 163 3.68 -15.83 0.29
C ILE A 163 2.46 -15.54 -0.55
N GLU A 164 1.40 -16.30 -0.32
CA GLU A 164 0.12 -16.15 -1.00
C GLU A 164 -0.86 -15.38 -0.10
N ILE A 165 -1.39 -14.28 -0.63
CA ILE A 165 -2.32 -13.38 0.05
C ILE A 165 -3.68 -13.50 -0.66
N PRO A 166 -4.80 -13.71 0.07
CA PRO A 166 -6.12 -13.72 -0.57
C PRO A 166 -6.46 -12.38 -1.21
N SER A 167 -7.25 -12.42 -2.27
CA SER A 167 -7.60 -11.24 -3.07
C SER A 167 -8.27 -10.11 -2.27
N VAL A 168 -9.11 -10.44 -1.28
CA VAL A 168 -9.75 -9.44 -0.40
C VAL A 168 -8.71 -8.67 0.43
N VAL A 169 -7.75 -9.38 1.01
CA VAL A 169 -6.67 -8.76 1.80
C VAL A 169 -5.75 -7.95 0.87
N LEU A 170 -5.43 -8.52 -0.29
CA LEU A 170 -4.60 -7.87 -1.30
C LEU A 170 -5.22 -6.57 -1.81
N HIS A 171 -6.52 -6.58 -2.12
CA HIS A 171 -7.29 -5.40 -2.53
C HIS A 171 -7.19 -4.29 -1.49
N ARG A 172 -7.37 -4.60 -0.20
CA ARG A 172 -7.21 -3.62 0.90
C ARG A 172 -5.78 -3.08 1.04
N ILE A 173 -4.74 -3.86 0.69
CA ILE A 173 -3.35 -3.37 0.72
C ILE A 173 -3.10 -2.36 -0.41
N ILE A 174 -3.59 -2.64 -1.61
CA ILE A 174 -3.24 -1.88 -2.83
C ILE A 174 -4.18 -0.69 -3.08
N ASN A 175 -5.44 -0.78 -2.65
CA ASN A 175 -6.45 0.27 -2.70
C ASN A 175 -6.91 0.64 -1.27
N PRO A 176 -6.12 1.45 -0.53
CA PRO A 176 -6.45 1.78 0.84
C PRO A 176 -7.38 3.02 0.85
N GLU A 177 -8.68 2.82 0.62
CA GLU A 177 -9.69 3.90 0.60
C GLU A 177 -9.73 4.69 1.91
N ILE A 178 -9.91 4.00 3.04
CA ILE A 178 -9.74 4.56 4.38
C ILE A 178 -8.33 4.18 4.86
N SER A 179 -7.42 5.15 4.82
CA SER A 179 -6.00 4.90 5.05
C SER A 179 -5.34 5.88 6.00
N ILE A 180 -4.18 5.46 6.50
CA ILE A 180 -3.26 6.22 7.34
C ILE A 180 -1.84 6.13 6.76
N TYR A 181 -0.96 7.03 7.18
CA TYR A 181 0.48 6.94 7.00
C TYR A 181 1.00 5.77 7.83
N GLY A 182 1.31 4.68 7.15
CA GLY A 182 1.84 3.49 7.79
C GLY A 182 3.28 3.71 8.25
N LEU A 183 3.61 3.18 9.41
CA LEU A 183 5.00 3.13 9.88
C LEU A 183 5.76 1.99 9.17
N GLU A 184 6.89 2.32 8.55
CA GLU A 184 7.65 1.38 7.72
C GLU A 184 8.46 0.38 8.56
N ASP A 185 8.89 0.76 9.76
CA ASP A 185 9.73 -0.09 10.63
C ASP A 185 9.14 -0.26 12.03
N TRP A 186 8.58 -1.45 12.26
CA TRP A 186 8.04 -1.86 13.57
C TRP A 186 9.06 -2.61 14.42
N SER A 187 10.23 -2.93 13.86
CA SER A 187 11.27 -3.68 14.57
C SER A 187 11.87 -2.86 15.73
N ASN A 188 11.73 -1.53 15.71
CA ASN A 188 12.26 -0.63 16.74
C ASN A 188 11.38 -0.52 17.99
N PHE A 189 10.11 -0.96 17.95
CA PHE A 189 9.21 -0.83 19.10
C PHE A 189 9.51 -1.86 20.18
N LYS A 190 9.67 -1.42 21.43
CA LYS A 190 9.87 -2.35 22.55
C LYS A 190 8.58 -3.06 22.93
N SER A 191 7.43 -2.39 22.77
CA SER A 191 6.12 -2.95 23.08
C SER A 191 5.46 -3.56 21.85
N LYS A 192 4.94 -4.79 21.99
CA LYS A 192 4.13 -5.44 20.95
C LYS A 192 2.81 -4.71 20.66
N ASN A 193 2.38 -3.83 21.57
CA ASN A 193 1.10 -3.12 21.51
C ASN A 193 1.22 -1.74 20.88
N THR A 194 2.45 -1.24 20.67
CA THR A 194 2.67 0.08 20.06
C THR A 194 2.06 0.17 18.66
N PRO A 195 2.29 -0.79 17.73
CA PRO A 195 1.71 -0.68 16.38
C PRO A 195 0.19 -0.53 16.38
N ASP A 196 -0.53 -1.30 17.20
CA ASP A 196 -2.00 -1.29 17.20
C ASP A 196 -2.57 0.06 17.61
N LEU A 197 -2.00 0.68 18.66
CA LEU A 197 -2.50 1.97 19.13
C LEU A 197 -2.06 3.11 18.21
N ILE A 198 -0.83 3.08 17.70
CA ILE A 198 -0.30 4.20 16.92
C ILE A 198 -0.96 4.30 15.56
N ASP A 199 -1.21 3.17 14.89
CA ASP A 199 -1.96 3.20 13.63
C ASP A 199 -3.34 3.88 13.82
N THR A 200 -4.01 3.60 14.95
CA THR A 200 -5.29 4.26 15.30
C THR A 200 -5.14 5.74 15.60
N LEU A 201 -4.11 6.14 16.36
CA LEU A 201 -3.89 7.56 16.67
C LEU A 201 -3.47 8.37 15.43
N GLU A 202 -2.75 7.75 14.50
CA GLU A 202 -2.34 8.38 13.23
C GLU A 202 -3.56 8.78 12.39
N TYR A 203 -4.63 7.98 12.40
CA TYR A 203 -5.89 8.36 11.74
C TYR A 203 -6.41 9.72 12.24
N TYR A 204 -6.60 9.87 13.56
CA TYR A 204 -7.09 11.13 14.15
C TYR A 204 -6.12 12.29 13.92
N TRP A 205 -4.81 12.01 13.98
CA TRP A 205 -3.78 13.00 13.72
C TRP A 205 -3.87 13.57 12.30
N GLU A 206 -4.05 12.71 11.29
CA GLU A 206 -4.20 13.13 9.90
C GLU A 206 -5.46 13.97 9.64
N GLN A 207 -6.53 13.72 10.40
CA GLN A 207 -7.74 14.53 10.35
C GLN A 207 -7.60 15.88 11.08
N GLY A 208 -6.44 16.14 11.71
CA GLY A 208 -6.19 17.35 12.48
C GLY A 208 -6.94 17.38 13.82
N ALA A 209 -7.36 16.21 14.33
CA ALA A 209 -8.06 16.13 15.61
C ALA A 209 -7.08 16.29 16.78
N GLU A 210 -7.45 17.10 17.77
CA GLU A 210 -6.70 17.19 19.03
C GLU A 210 -6.99 15.99 19.95
N TYR A 211 -8.17 15.40 19.84
CA TYR A 211 -8.62 14.27 20.66
C TYR A 211 -9.14 13.14 19.78
N THR A 212 -8.95 11.91 20.23
CA THR A 212 -9.72 10.78 19.74
C THR A 212 -11.14 10.80 20.31
N ASP A 213 -12.01 9.99 19.73
CA ASP A 213 -13.26 9.59 20.38
C ASP A 213 -12.98 8.86 21.71
N TRP A 214 -14.03 8.78 22.54
CA TRP A 214 -14.02 7.95 23.74
C TRP A 214 -14.14 6.48 23.37
N PHE A 215 -13.11 5.70 23.68
CA PHE A 215 -13.13 4.25 23.52
C PHE A 215 -13.56 3.57 24.81
N ASP A 216 -14.50 2.62 24.71
CA ASP A 216 -14.77 1.69 25.81
C ASP A 216 -13.48 0.99 26.25
N LEU A 217 -13.30 0.84 27.56
CA LEU A 217 -12.12 0.19 28.11
C LEU A 217 -12.00 -1.26 27.63
N GLU A 218 -13.11 -1.96 27.43
CA GLU A 218 -13.12 -3.33 26.89
C GLU A 218 -12.70 -3.37 25.42
N THR A 219 -13.10 -2.38 24.60
CA THR A 219 -12.62 -2.24 23.21
C THR A 219 -11.11 -2.02 23.18
N LEU A 220 -10.58 -1.13 24.03
CA LEU A 220 -9.13 -0.94 24.14
C LEU A 220 -8.43 -2.24 24.57
N LYS A 221 -8.97 -2.97 25.54
CA LYS A 221 -8.40 -4.25 25.99
C LYS A 221 -8.37 -5.29 24.88
N LYS A 222 -9.45 -5.38 24.10
CA LYS A 222 -9.57 -6.29 22.95
C LYS A 222 -8.48 -5.99 21.91
N ASN A 223 -8.32 -4.71 21.55
CA ASN A 223 -7.36 -4.28 20.53
C ASN A 223 -5.90 -4.43 20.97
N LEU A 224 -5.64 -4.17 22.25
CA LEU A 224 -4.31 -4.41 22.82
C LEU A 224 -4.08 -5.90 23.13
N GLY A 225 -5.04 -6.79 22.86
CA GLY A 225 -4.85 -8.22 23.08
C GLY A 225 -4.71 -8.63 24.53
N ILE A 226 -5.34 -7.88 25.43
CA ILE A 226 -5.29 -8.09 26.88
C ILE A 226 -6.68 -8.31 27.49
N ALA A 227 -7.71 -8.43 26.65
CA ALA A 227 -9.05 -8.78 27.06
C ALA A 227 -9.10 -10.18 27.71
N LYS A 228 -10.15 -10.41 28.50
CA LYS A 228 -10.42 -11.67 29.16
C LYS A 228 -10.84 -12.73 28.14
N GLY A 229 -9.91 -13.61 27.79
CA GLY A 229 -10.20 -14.83 27.04
C GLY A 229 -10.36 -16.01 27.98
N MET A 230 -11.31 -16.89 27.66
CA MET A 230 -11.26 -18.28 28.14
C MET A 230 -10.46 -19.10 27.12
N VAL A 231 -9.66 -20.04 27.62
CA VAL A 231 -9.01 -21.07 26.81
C VAL A 231 -9.41 -22.41 27.42
N THR A 232 -9.89 -23.32 26.59
CA THR A 232 -10.02 -24.73 26.99
C THR A 232 -8.64 -25.41 26.97
N ILE A 233 -8.11 -25.76 28.14
CA ILE A 233 -6.88 -26.55 28.30
C ILE A 233 -7.26 -27.84 29.02
N ASP A 234 -6.98 -28.98 28.39
CA ASP A 234 -7.27 -30.33 28.93
C ASP A 234 -8.75 -30.52 29.32
N GLY A 235 -9.68 -30.00 28.50
CA GLY A 235 -11.12 -30.08 28.75
C GLY A 235 -11.63 -29.20 29.89
N LYS A 236 -10.80 -28.29 30.43
CA LYS A 236 -11.19 -27.31 31.45
C LYS A 236 -11.05 -25.90 30.91
N ASN A 237 -12.11 -25.11 31.04
CA ASN A 237 -12.09 -23.68 30.73
C ASN A 237 -11.19 -22.97 31.75
N ARG A 238 -10.10 -22.38 31.29
CA ARG A 238 -9.20 -21.55 32.09
C ARG A 238 -9.19 -20.13 31.55
N VAL A 239 -9.29 -19.15 32.45
CA VAL A 239 -9.07 -17.74 32.10
C VAL A 239 -7.59 -17.51 31.85
N VAL A 240 -7.23 -16.82 30.76
CA VAL A 240 -5.81 -16.54 30.46
C VAL A 240 -5.23 -15.58 31.51
N ALA A 241 -4.17 -15.96 32.22
CA ALA A 241 -3.58 -15.19 33.32
C ALA A 241 -3.17 -13.74 32.98
N THR A 242 -2.88 -13.44 31.71
CA THR A 242 -2.62 -12.06 31.25
C THR A 242 -3.85 -11.17 31.40
N SER A 243 -5.07 -11.70 31.23
CA SER A 243 -6.30 -10.91 31.30
C SER A 243 -6.64 -10.43 32.71
N GLU A 244 -6.41 -11.26 33.74
CA GLU A 244 -6.63 -10.88 35.15
C GLU A 244 -5.71 -9.74 35.58
N THR A 245 -4.47 -9.73 35.09
CA THR A 245 -3.48 -8.70 35.40
C THR A 245 -3.89 -7.31 34.88
N TYR A 246 -4.65 -7.26 33.79
CA TYR A 246 -5.03 -6.04 33.09
C TYR A 246 -6.51 -5.70 33.21
N GLU A 247 -7.26 -6.31 34.13
CA GLU A 247 -8.68 -5.97 34.34
C GLU A 247 -8.88 -4.50 34.71
N LYS A 248 -7.95 -3.89 35.46
CA LYS A 248 -8.04 -2.50 35.92
C LYS A 248 -7.17 -1.56 35.10
N TRP A 249 -7.73 -0.40 34.75
CA TRP A 249 -7.04 0.68 34.02
C TRP A 249 -5.65 1.01 34.58
N GLY A 250 -5.50 1.10 35.90
CA GLY A 250 -4.23 1.46 36.53
C GLY A 250 -3.06 0.54 36.14
N ARG A 251 -3.32 -0.75 35.89
CA ARG A 251 -2.29 -1.69 35.39
C ARG A 251 -2.02 -1.52 33.90
N ILE A 252 -3.05 -1.29 33.10
CA ILE A 252 -2.94 -0.99 31.66
C ILE A 252 -2.09 0.27 31.46
N ASN A 253 -2.42 1.36 32.15
CA ASN A 253 -1.71 2.63 32.04
C ASN A 253 -0.23 2.49 32.43
N ALA A 254 0.05 1.86 33.57
CA ALA A 254 1.41 1.73 34.10
C ALA A 254 2.32 0.80 33.30
N LYS A 255 1.78 -0.29 32.73
CA LYS A 255 2.60 -1.35 32.09
C LYS A 255 2.56 -1.34 30.56
N ILE A 256 1.48 -0.83 29.96
CA ILE A 256 1.29 -0.86 28.51
C ILE A 256 1.38 0.55 27.96
N ILE A 257 0.48 1.45 28.36
CA ILE A 257 0.43 2.80 27.80
C ILE A 257 1.73 3.56 28.03
N LYS A 258 2.31 3.46 29.25
CA LYS A 258 3.63 4.04 29.53
C LYS A 258 4.71 3.56 28.55
N LYS A 259 4.76 2.27 28.23
CA LYS A 259 5.75 1.72 27.28
C LYS A 259 5.49 2.20 25.86
N ILE A 260 4.22 2.31 25.47
CA ILE A 260 3.85 2.86 24.15
C ILE A 260 4.29 4.33 24.06
N LYS A 261 4.07 5.13 25.12
CA LYS A 261 4.57 6.52 25.18
C LYS A 261 6.09 6.59 25.04
N ASP A 262 6.83 5.74 25.75
CA ASP A 262 8.30 5.68 25.65
C ASP A 262 8.77 5.30 24.23
N ASP A 263 8.07 4.38 23.57
CA ASP A 263 8.34 3.99 22.18
C ASP A 263 8.07 5.16 21.21
N VAL A 264 6.94 5.85 21.39
CA VAL A 264 6.57 7.02 20.57
C VAL A 264 7.56 8.14 20.73
N GLU A 265 7.91 8.51 21.96
CA GLU A 265 8.81 9.64 22.23
C GLU A 265 10.18 9.47 21.55
N LYS A 266 10.66 8.22 21.49
CA LYS A 266 11.96 7.87 20.88
C LYS A 266 11.88 7.68 19.37
N ASN A 267 10.69 7.44 18.82
CA ASN A 267 10.52 7.23 17.40
C ASN A 267 10.32 8.58 16.69
N LYS A 268 11.21 8.87 15.74
CA LYS A 268 11.21 10.11 14.97
C LYS A 268 10.22 10.11 13.80
N ASP A 269 9.76 8.93 13.38
CA ASP A 269 8.85 8.76 12.26
C ASP A 269 7.38 9.01 12.66
N ILE A 270 7.10 9.15 13.97
CA ILE A 270 5.77 9.52 14.51
C ILE A 270 5.77 11.00 14.84
N ALA A 271 4.87 11.78 14.22
CA ALA A 271 4.84 13.25 14.31
C ALA A 271 4.24 13.81 15.62
N PHE A 272 3.64 12.97 16.44
CA PHE A 272 2.94 13.36 17.66
C PHE A 272 3.38 12.54 18.88
N ASN A 273 3.13 13.11 20.05
CA ASN A 273 3.03 12.44 21.34
C ASN A 273 1.55 12.36 21.72
N PHE A 274 1.24 11.67 22.83
CA PHE A 274 -0.12 11.64 23.33
C PHE A 274 -0.23 11.62 24.85
N GLU A 275 -1.32 12.20 25.35
CA GLU A 275 -1.80 12.10 26.72
C GLU A 275 -3.06 11.25 26.78
N VAL A 276 -3.41 10.79 27.99
CA VAL A 276 -4.60 9.93 28.17
C VAL A 276 -5.54 10.60 29.13
N GLU A 277 -6.79 10.67 28.73
CA GLU A 277 -7.90 11.08 29.57
C GLU A 277 -8.82 9.89 29.82
N THR A 278 -9.44 9.86 31.00
CA THR A 278 -10.28 8.75 31.44
C THR A 278 -11.63 9.28 31.89
N ASP A 279 -12.69 8.60 31.51
CA ASP A 279 -14.02 8.81 32.05
C ASP A 279 -14.45 7.58 32.85
N SER A 280 -15.28 7.80 33.86
CA SER A 280 -15.65 6.79 34.85
C SER A 280 -17.15 6.84 35.09
N ALA A 281 -17.81 5.68 35.20
CA ALA A 281 -19.25 5.65 35.47
C ALA A 281 -19.55 6.32 36.82
N GLN A 282 -20.30 7.43 36.81
CA GLN A 282 -20.77 8.04 38.07
C GLN A 282 -21.55 6.98 38.86
N SER A 283 -21.12 6.70 40.09
CA SER A 283 -21.91 5.86 40.99
C SER A 283 -23.17 6.63 41.39
N LYS A 284 -24.29 6.41 40.70
CA LYS A 284 -25.60 6.69 41.28
C LYS A 284 -25.86 5.66 42.37
N THR A 285 -25.36 5.92 43.57
CA THR A 285 -25.83 5.26 44.79
C THR A 285 -26.27 6.35 45.76
N GLU A 286 -27.58 6.47 45.93
CA GLU A 286 -28.25 7.40 46.86
C GLU A 286 -27.91 7.18 48.34
N ASN A 287 -27.21 6.11 48.70
CA ASN A 287 -26.81 5.87 50.09
C ASN A 287 -25.30 5.78 50.20
N GLY A 288 -24.70 6.90 50.62
CA GLY A 288 -23.29 7.01 50.89
C GLY A 288 -22.83 6.01 51.94
N ARG A 289 -22.07 4.99 51.51
CA ARG A 289 -21.02 4.30 52.28
C ARG A 289 -20.30 3.32 51.36
N GLY A 290 -19.24 3.83 50.73
CA GLY A 290 -18.29 3.03 49.95
C GLY A 290 -17.39 3.92 49.12
N ARG A 291 -16.24 4.35 49.66
CA ARG A 291 -15.14 4.96 48.88
C ARG A 291 -14.46 3.87 48.03
N GLY A 292 -15.18 3.31 47.06
CA GLY A 292 -14.58 2.58 45.95
C GLY A 292 -14.04 3.60 44.95
N ARG A 293 -12.81 3.42 44.45
CA ARG A 293 -12.35 4.20 43.28
C ARG A 293 -13.30 3.91 42.13
N VAL A 294 -13.87 4.98 41.56
CA VAL A 294 -14.76 4.88 40.39
C VAL A 294 -14.03 4.13 39.29
N ALA A 295 -14.68 3.12 38.72
CA ALA A 295 -14.08 2.31 37.68
C ALA A 295 -14.02 3.12 36.38
N VAL A 296 -12.83 3.22 35.79
CA VAL A 296 -12.65 3.81 34.46
C VAL A 296 -13.40 2.94 33.46
N THR A 297 -14.30 3.55 32.71
CA THR A 297 -15.14 2.89 31.70
C THR A 297 -14.73 3.28 30.29
N HIS A 298 -14.27 4.52 30.10
CA HIS A 298 -13.84 5.01 28.79
C HIS A 298 -12.48 5.70 28.88
N VAL A 299 -11.78 5.70 27.76
CA VAL A 299 -10.48 6.35 27.61
C VAL A 299 -10.44 7.07 26.28
N ARG A 300 -9.82 8.25 26.24
CA ARG A 300 -9.50 8.95 25.00
C ARG A 300 -8.06 9.45 25.05
N PHE A 301 -7.52 9.71 23.87
CA PHE A 301 -6.14 10.17 23.73
C PHE A 301 -6.12 11.60 23.22
N LYS A 302 -5.37 12.45 23.90
CA LYS A 302 -5.06 13.81 23.45
C LYS A 302 -3.78 13.77 22.65
N LEU A 303 -3.82 14.20 21.39
CA LEU A 303 -2.69 14.22 20.48
C LEU A 303 -1.93 15.54 20.61
N ILE A 304 -0.62 15.46 20.77
CA ILE A 304 0.25 16.60 21.04
C ILE A 304 1.37 16.61 20.01
N GLN A 305 1.50 17.69 19.26
CA GLN A 305 2.53 17.81 18.24
C GLN A 305 3.94 17.70 18.86
N LYS A 306 4.84 16.93 18.22
CA LYS A 306 6.26 16.93 18.60
C LYS A 306 6.99 18.18 18.09
N PRO A 307 7.99 18.67 18.84
CA PRO A 307 8.93 19.68 18.34
C PRO A 307 9.61 19.22 17.04
N ARG A 308 9.77 20.14 16.08
CA ARG A 308 10.24 19.83 14.70
C ARG A 308 11.65 19.21 14.65
N ASP A 309 12.53 19.61 15.56
CA ASP A 309 13.91 19.13 15.71
C ASP A 309 13.98 17.64 16.10
N LYS A 310 12.87 17.07 16.62
CA LYS A 310 12.78 15.65 17.00
C LYS A 310 12.18 14.75 15.90
N CYS A 311 11.71 15.30 14.78
CA CYS A 311 11.07 14.56 13.68
C CYS A 311 12.00 14.29 12.48
N LEU A 312 13.32 14.43 12.64
CA LEU A 312 14.27 14.28 11.53
C LEU A 312 14.91 12.88 11.52
N SER A 313 14.50 12.05 10.56
CA SER A 313 14.99 10.70 10.36
C SER A 313 15.25 10.43 8.87
N LYS A 314 16.52 10.20 8.52
CA LYS A 314 16.90 9.39 7.36
C LYS A 314 17.13 7.97 7.89
N SER A 315 16.07 7.24 8.21
CA SER A 315 16.24 5.80 8.47
C SER A 315 16.61 5.13 7.14
N LYS A 316 17.50 4.12 7.16
CA LYS A 316 17.63 3.20 6.02
C LYS A 316 16.36 2.37 5.98
N SER A 317 15.30 2.91 5.38
CA SER A 317 13.98 2.35 5.55
C SER A 317 13.91 0.94 4.98
N VAL A 318 13.24 0.04 5.69
CA VAL A 318 12.91 -1.31 5.19
C VAL A 318 12.21 -1.21 3.83
N LEU A 319 11.43 -0.15 3.60
CA LEU A 319 10.80 0.16 2.32
C LEU A 319 11.81 0.28 1.17
N SER A 320 12.94 0.98 1.37
CA SER A 320 13.98 1.10 0.33
C SER A 320 14.61 -0.25 -0.04
N GLN A 321 14.84 -1.13 0.95
CA GLN A 321 15.36 -2.48 0.71
C GLN A 321 14.34 -3.35 -0.01
N LEU A 322 13.07 -3.27 0.38
CA LEU A 322 11.97 -3.97 -0.29
C LEU A 322 11.75 -3.45 -1.71
N GLN A 323 11.96 -2.16 -1.96
CA GLN A 323 11.88 -1.60 -3.31
C GLN A 323 13.00 -2.14 -4.20
N MET A 324 14.23 -2.19 -3.69
CA MET A 324 15.36 -2.80 -4.40
C MET A 324 15.12 -4.29 -4.68
N ASP A 325 14.57 -5.04 -3.71
CA ASP A 325 14.18 -6.45 -3.91
C ASP A 325 13.09 -6.57 -4.98
N ALA A 326 12.06 -5.72 -4.95
CA ALA A 326 11.03 -5.68 -5.98
C ALA A 326 11.61 -5.41 -7.37
N TRP A 327 12.48 -4.40 -7.51
CA TRP A 327 13.19 -4.12 -8.77
C TRP A 327 14.03 -5.31 -9.23
N ALA A 328 14.79 -5.93 -8.33
CA ALA A 328 15.60 -7.09 -8.65
C ALA A 328 14.76 -8.25 -9.18
N GLN A 329 13.65 -8.56 -8.50
CA GLN A 329 12.73 -9.61 -8.92
C GLN A 329 12.13 -9.33 -10.29
N ARG A 330 11.63 -8.10 -10.52
CA ARG A 330 11.06 -7.73 -11.82
C ARG A 330 12.11 -7.79 -12.93
N LEU A 331 13.31 -7.26 -12.72
CA LEU A 331 14.40 -7.33 -13.70
C LEU A 331 14.73 -8.78 -14.06
N MET A 332 14.80 -9.68 -13.07
CA MET A 332 15.03 -11.10 -13.33
C MET A 332 13.90 -11.75 -14.13
N GLU A 333 12.65 -11.38 -13.86
CA GLU A 333 11.51 -11.86 -14.66
C GLU A 333 11.49 -11.28 -16.08
N LEU A 334 12.07 -10.10 -16.28
CA LEU A 334 12.35 -9.51 -17.60
C LEU A 334 13.64 -10.05 -18.23
N GLY A 335 14.19 -11.18 -17.74
CA GLY A 335 15.33 -11.86 -18.35
C GLY A 335 16.71 -11.28 -18.04
N ILE A 336 16.83 -10.38 -17.04
CA ILE A 336 18.12 -9.89 -16.56
C ILE A 336 18.73 -10.90 -15.59
N ALA A 337 19.99 -11.28 -15.81
CA ALA A 337 20.66 -12.21 -14.92
C ALA A 337 20.85 -11.61 -13.51
N LYS A 338 20.73 -12.44 -12.46
CA LYS A 338 20.82 -12.01 -11.05
C LYS A 338 22.07 -11.19 -10.73
N ASN A 339 23.22 -11.57 -11.29
CA ASN A 339 24.50 -10.87 -11.11
C ASN A 339 24.62 -9.54 -11.89
N GLN A 340 23.66 -9.23 -12.76
CA GLN A 340 23.63 -8.00 -13.55
C GLN A 340 22.65 -6.95 -13.02
N VAL A 341 21.73 -7.34 -12.14
CA VAL A 341 20.64 -6.49 -11.62
C VAL A 341 21.14 -5.14 -11.12
N GLU A 342 22.12 -5.13 -10.21
CA GLU A 342 22.67 -3.89 -9.65
C GLU A 342 23.31 -3.02 -10.72
N GLY A 343 24.08 -3.64 -11.63
CA GLY A 343 24.69 -2.95 -12.77
C GLY A 343 23.67 -2.37 -13.75
N VAL A 344 22.48 -3.00 -13.89
CA VAL A 344 21.38 -2.49 -14.71
C VAL A 344 20.72 -1.27 -14.06
N ILE A 345 20.46 -1.31 -12.75
CA ILE A 345 19.92 -0.17 -12.00
C ILE A 345 20.92 1.01 -12.01
N ALA A 346 22.21 0.72 -11.95
CA ALA A 346 23.27 1.73 -11.97
C ALA A 346 23.37 2.49 -13.30
N GLN A 347 22.89 1.92 -14.42
CA GLN A 347 22.95 2.57 -15.73
C GLN A 347 21.98 3.73 -15.92
N VAL A 348 20.95 3.82 -15.07
CA VAL A 348 20.05 4.98 -15.09
C VAL A 348 20.80 6.16 -14.47
N ASP A 349 21.32 7.02 -15.35
CA ASP A 349 22.12 8.19 -14.98
C ASP A 349 21.21 9.38 -14.67
N VAL A 350 20.61 9.35 -13.48
CA VAL A 350 19.75 10.41 -12.96
C VAL A 350 20.23 10.73 -11.55
N GLU A 351 20.63 11.98 -11.32
CA GLU A 351 21.22 12.43 -10.05
C GLU A 351 20.21 12.40 -8.90
N ASP A 352 18.96 12.82 -9.15
CA ASP A 352 17.90 12.83 -8.14
C ASP A 352 17.41 11.39 -7.88
N PRO A 353 17.58 10.83 -6.66
CA PRO A 353 17.19 9.46 -6.35
C PRO A 353 15.70 9.20 -6.50
N GLN A 354 14.85 10.20 -6.25
CA GLN A 354 13.42 10.07 -6.43
C GLN A 354 13.07 9.99 -7.92
N VAL A 355 13.64 10.88 -8.74
CA VAL A 355 13.41 10.86 -10.20
C VAL A 355 13.92 9.56 -10.81
N LYS A 356 15.09 9.08 -10.36
CA LYS A 356 15.63 7.77 -10.75
C LYS A 356 14.66 6.63 -10.42
N SER A 357 14.08 6.65 -9.21
CA SER A 357 13.10 5.67 -8.77
C SER A 357 11.81 5.70 -9.61
N GLU A 358 11.30 6.91 -9.89
CA GLU A 358 10.13 7.13 -10.77
C GLU A 358 10.37 6.54 -12.17
N PHE A 359 11.55 6.78 -12.75
CA PHE A 359 11.91 6.24 -14.07
C PHE A 359 12.06 4.71 -14.07
N ILE A 360 12.73 4.13 -13.07
CA ILE A 360 12.90 2.67 -12.98
C ILE A 360 11.53 1.99 -12.90
N ASN A 361 10.61 2.50 -12.08
CA ASN A 361 9.24 1.98 -12.00
C ASN A 361 8.50 2.08 -13.34
N TYR A 362 8.64 3.21 -14.05
CA TYR A 362 8.10 3.38 -15.41
C TYR A 362 8.69 2.35 -16.38
N ALA A 363 10.02 2.19 -16.40
CA ALA A 363 10.70 1.26 -17.29
C ALA A 363 10.27 -0.18 -17.03
N LEU A 364 10.23 -0.62 -15.77
CA LEU A 364 9.77 -1.97 -15.41
C LEU A 364 8.31 -2.20 -15.81
N SER A 365 7.44 -1.22 -15.61
CA SER A 365 6.03 -1.28 -16.02
C SER A 365 5.89 -1.41 -17.54
N LYS A 366 6.65 -0.63 -18.31
CA LYS A 366 6.71 -0.77 -19.77
C LYS A 366 7.25 -2.13 -20.18
N GLY A 367 8.34 -2.59 -19.55
CA GLY A 367 8.92 -3.91 -19.79
C GLY A 367 7.91 -5.03 -19.61
N GLU A 368 7.07 -4.95 -18.56
CA GLU A 368 6.03 -5.94 -18.32
C GLU A 368 4.93 -5.93 -19.39
N HIS A 369 4.54 -4.77 -19.93
CA HIS A 369 3.63 -4.72 -21.08
C HIS A 369 4.26 -5.37 -22.32
N TYR A 370 5.52 -5.06 -22.65
CA TYR A 370 6.21 -5.67 -23.79
C TYR A 370 6.42 -7.18 -23.64
N ARG A 371 6.69 -7.68 -22.43
CA ARG A 371 6.85 -9.12 -22.17
C ARG A 371 5.57 -9.93 -22.43
N ARG A 372 4.40 -9.27 -22.42
CA ARG A 372 3.10 -9.89 -22.74
C ARG A 372 2.84 -10.00 -24.24
N LEU A 373 3.71 -9.46 -25.10
CA LEU A 373 3.64 -9.71 -26.54
C LEU A 373 4.13 -11.11 -26.85
N LYS A 374 3.29 -11.96 -27.45
CA LYS A 374 3.63 -13.34 -27.80
C LYS A 374 4.84 -13.41 -28.73
N SER A 375 5.00 -12.43 -29.63
CA SER A 375 6.20 -12.31 -30.48
C SER A 375 7.50 -12.13 -29.70
N MET A 376 7.44 -11.64 -28.45
CA MET A 376 8.60 -11.42 -27.58
C MET A 376 8.80 -12.54 -26.54
N GLN A 377 7.91 -13.54 -26.50
CA GLN A 377 7.98 -14.68 -25.59
C GLN A 377 8.74 -15.88 -26.15
N ASP A 378 9.29 -15.77 -27.36
CA ASP A 378 10.14 -16.80 -27.94
C ASP A 378 11.34 -17.09 -27.01
N LYS A 379 11.62 -18.37 -26.78
CA LYS A 379 12.74 -18.82 -25.93
C LYS A 379 14.10 -18.36 -26.44
N GLU A 380 14.24 -18.16 -27.74
CA GLU A 380 15.48 -17.66 -28.34
C GLU A 380 15.60 -16.13 -28.29
N PHE A 381 14.50 -15.42 -28.02
CA PHE A 381 14.50 -13.97 -27.96
C PHE A 381 15.16 -13.48 -26.66
N ASN A 382 16.24 -12.71 -26.80
CA ASN A 382 16.91 -12.08 -25.67
C ASN A 382 16.14 -10.84 -25.19
N PHE A 383 15.01 -11.06 -24.50
CA PHE A 383 14.16 -9.99 -23.99
C PHE A 383 14.91 -9.05 -23.04
N GLY A 384 15.74 -9.59 -22.13
CA GLY A 384 16.51 -8.76 -21.19
C GLY A 384 17.46 -7.79 -21.87
N GLY A 385 18.16 -8.25 -22.92
CA GLY A 385 19.01 -7.40 -23.76
C GLY A 385 18.22 -6.33 -24.52
N TRP A 386 17.06 -6.71 -25.08
CA TRP A 386 16.16 -5.80 -25.77
C TRP A 386 15.60 -4.73 -24.82
N PHE A 387 15.09 -5.12 -23.65
CA PHE A 387 14.57 -4.24 -22.60
C PHE A 387 15.60 -3.19 -22.18
N ARG A 388 16.84 -3.62 -21.91
CA ARG A 388 17.94 -2.74 -21.51
C ARG A 388 18.31 -1.72 -22.59
N LYS A 389 18.19 -2.07 -23.87
CA LYS A 389 18.47 -1.17 -25.00
C LYS A 389 17.31 -0.21 -25.26
N ASN A 390 16.11 -0.73 -25.43
CA ASN A 390 14.99 0.02 -26.02
C ASN A 390 14.11 0.71 -24.97
N ILE A 391 14.09 0.21 -23.73
CA ILE A 391 13.29 0.83 -22.66
C ILE A 391 14.23 1.59 -21.72
N LEU A 392 15.12 0.90 -21.00
CA LEU A 392 15.93 1.58 -19.97
C LEU A 392 16.84 2.70 -20.50
N ARG A 393 17.41 2.55 -21.70
CA ARG A 393 18.31 3.56 -22.29
C ARG A 393 17.57 4.48 -23.25
N ALA A 394 16.93 3.93 -24.27
CA ALA A 394 16.36 4.75 -25.34
C ALA A 394 15.14 5.58 -24.92
N SER A 395 14.42 5.23 -23.84
CA SER A 395 13.25 5.99 -23.39
C SER A 395 13.54 7.03 -22.31
N LEU A 396 14.77 7.11 -21.80
CA LEU A 396 15.11 7.99 -20.67
C LEU A 396 14.93 9.47 -21.04
N ASP A 397 15.49 9.89 -22.17
CA ASP A 397 15.45 11.28 -22.61
C ASP A 397 14.00 11.72 -22.90
N ASP A 398 13.27 10.91 -23.68
CA ASP A 398 11.84 11.13 -23.94
C ASP A 398 11.04 11.28 -22.64
N TRP A 399 11.29 10.40 -21.66
CA TRP A 399 10.58 10.41 -20.39
C TRP A 399 10.91 11.65 -19.55
N LEU A 400 12.18 12.07 -19.52
CA LEU A 400 12.64 13.27 -18.83
C LEU A 400 12.04 14.53 -19.46
N GLU A 401 11.96 14.60 -20.78
CA GLU A 401 11.36 15.72 -21.51
C GLU A 401 9.86 15.83 -21.20
N ILE A 402 9.12 14.72 -21.27
CA ILE A 402 7.69 14.69 -20.92
C ILE A 402 7.48 15.09 -19.46
N ARG A 403 8.35 14.63 -18.55
CA ARG A 403 8.31 15.01 -17.14
C ARG A 403 8.56 16.50 -16.94
N ALA A 404 9.54 17.08 -17.63
CA ALA A 404 9.86 18.51 -17.56
C ALA A 404 8.71 19.38 -18.07
N MET A 405 8.13 19.03 -19.24
CA MET A 405 6.95 19.70 -19.78
C MET A 405 5.76 19.64 -18.80
N SER A 406 5.54 18.47 -18.18
CA SER A 406 4.48 18.29 -17.19
C SER A 406 4.67 19.19 -15.96
N ILE A 407 5.89 19.24 -15.42
CA ILE A 407 6.21 20.12 -14.29
C ILE A 407 5.98 21.58 -14.65
N HIS A 408 6.46 22.02 -15.83
CA HIS A 408 6.29 23.41 -16.27
C HIS A 408 4.81 23.81 -16.28
N VAL A 409 3.93 23.00 -16.88
CA VAL A 409 2.49 23.30 -16.95
C VAL A 409 1.85 23.31 -15.57
N LEU A 410 2.13 22.30 -14.74
CA LEU A 410 1.54 22.22 -13.40
C LEU A 410 1.94 23.40 -12.51
N VAL A 411 3.21 23.83 -12.59
CA VAL A 411 3.71 24.98 -11.81
C VAL A 411 3.15 26.30 -12.36
N ASN A 412 3.26 26.53 -13.67
CA ASN A 412 3.03 27.86 -14.26
C ASN A 412 1.58 28.11 -14.71
N LYS A 413 0.82 27.06 -15.02
CA LYS A 413 -0.57 27.18 -15.51
C LYS A 413 -1.58 26.68 -14.49
N GLU A 414 -1.26 25.62 -13.74
CA GLU A 414 -2.14 25.10 -12.68
C GLU A 414 -1.79 25.62 -11.27
N ASN A 415 -0.81 26.52 -11.15
CA ASN A 415 -0.38 27.16 -9.90
C ASN A 415 0.02 26.18 -8.78
N MET A 416 0.57 25.00 -9.13
CA MET A 416 1.03 24.00 -8.18
C MET A 416 2.49 24.27 -7.78
N LYS A 417 2.72 24.71 -6.54
CA LYS A 417 4.08 25.11 -6.07
C LYS A 417 5.14 24.00 -6.11
N ALA A 418 4.76 22.74 -5.99
CA ALA A 418 5.68 21.60 -5.99
C ALA A 418 4.92 20.31 -6.38
N PRO A 419 4.75 20.05 -7.69
CA PRO A 419 4.09 18.83 -8.15
C PRO A 419 4.82 17.57 -7.67
N ASN A 420 4.08 16.64 -7.05
CA ASN A 420 4.62 15.34 -6.62
C ASN A 420 4.40 14.24 -7.68
N ASP A 421 4.96 13.05 -7.48
CA ASP A 421 4.83 11.91 -8.42
C ASP A 421 3.36 11.57 -8.73
N LYS A 422 2.48 11.60 -7.71
CA LYS A 422 1.04 11.33 -7.91
C LYS A 422 0.40 12.35 -8.87
N MET A 423 0.68 13.63 -8.66
CA MET A 423 0.19 14.71 -9.52
C MET A 423 0.74 14.59 -10.94
N LEU A 424 2.04 14.29 -11.09
CA LEU A 424 2.68 14.12 -12.39
C LEU A 424 2.14 12.90 -13.14
N LYS A 425 1.90 11.78 -12.46
CA LYS A 425 1.28 10.58 -13.06
C LYS A 425 -0.16 10.87 -13.52
N ALA A 426 -0.98 11.50 -12.68
CA ALA A 426 -2.35 11.87 -13.02
C ALA A 426 -2.39 12.85 -14.22
N PHE A 427 -1.51 13.84 -14.24
CA PHE A 427 -1.42 14.79 -15.34
C PHE A 427 -0.98 14.13 -16.65
N ARG A 428 0.05 13.27 -16.62
CA ARG A 428 0.48 12.51 -17.81
C ARG A 428 -0.62 11.58 -18.32
N ARG A 429 -1.36 10.92 -17.43
CA ARG A 429 -2.50 10.06 -17.79
C ARG A 429 -3.63 10.86 -18.44
N LYS A 430 -3.94 12.05 -17.92
CA LYS A 430 -4.89 12.98 -18.56
C LYS A 430 -4.45 13.35 -19.98
N LEU A 431 -3.16 13.64 -20.18
CA LEU A 431 -2.62 13.96 -21.50
C LEU A 431 -2.63 12.75 -22.43
N SER A 432 -2.23 11.55 -21.98
CA SER A 432 -2.28 10.34 -22.80
C SER A 432 -3.70 10.01 -23.24
N ALA A 433 -4.66 10.09 -22.31
CA ALA A 433 -6.06 9.89 -22.62
C ALA A 433 -6.58 10.89 -23.66
N SER A 434 -6.22 12.17 -23.53
CA SER A 434 -6.58 13.21 -24.49
C SER A 434 -5.97 12.97 -25.88
N ILE A 435 -4.70 12.54 -25.93
CA ILE A 435 -4.01 12.15 -27.17
C ILE A 435 -4.75 10.99 -27.85
N SER A 436 -5.10 9.93 -27.12
CA SER A 436 -5.83 8.77 -27.63
C SER A 436 -7.21 9.14 -28.16
N GLN A 437 -7.98 9.90 -27.38
CA GLN A 437 -9.32 10.35 -27.79
C GLN A 437 -9.26 11.27 -29.02
N ARG A 438 -8.25 12.14 -29.10
CA ARG A 438 -8.01 12.98 -30.27
C ARG A 438 -7.64 12.15 -31.48
N PHE A 439 -6.76 11.17 -31.33
CA PHE A 439 -6.38 10.25 -32.39
C PHE A 439 -7.63 9.56 -32.96
N LEU A 440 -8.49 9.01 -32.11
CA LEU A 440 -9.75 8.40 -32.52
C LEU A 440 -10.68 9.37 -33.28
N LYS A 441 -10.83 10.61 -32.80
CA LYS A 441 -11.69 11.62 -33.43
C LYS A 441 -11.21 12.10 -34.80
N LEU A 442 -9.94 11.89 -35.12
CA LEU A 442 -9.37 12.29 -36.42
C LEU A 442 -9.51 11.20 -37.49
N LEU A 443 -9.96 10.00 -37.11
CA LEU A 443 -10.19 8.90 -38.04
C LEU A 443 -11.54 9.07 -38.72
N ASP A 444 -11.58 8.79 -40.03
CA ASP A 444 -12.84 8.55 -40.72
C ASP A 444 -13.43 7.19 -40.35
N ASP A 445 -14.70 6.94 -40.69
CA ASP A 445 -15.41 5.71 -40.33
C ASP A 445 -14.68 4.43 -40.81
N THR A 446 -14.04 4.50 -41.97
CA THR A 446 -13.32 3.35 -42.55
C THR A 446 -12.02 3.07 -41.78
N SER A 447 -11.29 4.12 -41.41
CA SER A 447 -10.05 4.03 -40.65
C SER A 447 -10.31 3.62 -39.21
N PHE A 448 -11.40 4.11 -38.62
CA PHE A 448 -11.86 3.70 -37.30
C PHE A 448 -12.21 2.20 -37.27
N ALA A 449 -12.98 1.71 -38.24
CA ALA A 449 -13.31 0.29 -38.33
C ALA A 449 -12.05 -0.59 -38.45
N ARG A 450 -11.09 -0.19 -39.31
CA ARG A 450 -9.80 -0.90 -39.45
C ARG A 450 -8.97 -0.89 -38.17
N LEU A 451 -8.97 0.23 -37.44
CA LEU A 451 -8.28 0.32 -36.16
C LEU A 451 -8.91 -0.63 -35.13
N LYS A 452 -10.25 -0.67 -35.08
CA LYS A 452 -10.99 -1.59 -34.20
C LYS A 452 -10.60 -3.04 -34.49
N ASP A 453 -10.71 -3.48 -35.75
CA ASP A 453 -10.37 -4.84 -36.16
C ASP A 453 -8.90 -5.18 -35.83
N ALA A 454 -7.97 -4.24 -36.08
CA ALA A 454 -6.56 -4.42 -35.80
C ALA A 454 -6.26 -4.51 -34.29
N PHE A 455 -6.97 -3.74 -33.46
CA PHE A 455 -6.83 -3.81 -32.01
C PHE A 455 -7.40 -5.13 -31.47
N GLU A 456 -8.59 -5.54 -31.92
CA GLU A 456 -9.19 -6.82 -31.55
C GLU A 456 -8.30 -8.01 -31.94
N GLU A 457 -7.77 -7.99 -33.17
CA GLU A 457 -6.81 -9.00 -33.62
C GLU A 457 -5.54 -9.00 -32.76
N TRP A 458 -5.00 -7.82 -32.43
CA TRP A 458 -3.82 -7.71 -31.61
C TRP A 458 -4.05 -8.24 -30.18
N VAL A 459 -5.16 -7.88 -29.55
CA VAL A 459 -5.50 -8.35 -28.19
C VAL A 459 -5.74 -9.86 -28.16
N THR A 460 -6.35 -10.43 -29.19
CA THR A 460 -6.67 -11.87 -29.25
C THR A 460 -5.45 -12.72 -29.66
N LYS A 461 -4.68 -12.27 -30.64
CA LYS A 461 -3.60 -13.07 -31.24
C LYS A 461 -2.23 -12.75 -30.69
N GLU A 462 -1.92 -11.50 -30.38
CA GLU A 462 -0.55 -11.05 -30.07
C GLU A 462 -0.33 -10.70 -28.60
N TYR A 463 -1.31 -10.16 -27.88
CA TYR A 463 -1.15 -9.72 -26.50
C TYR A 463 -1.69 -10.74 -25.49
N GLU A 464 -0.91 -11.07 -24.46
CA GLU A 464 -1.35 -11.91 -23.35
C GLU A 464 -2.04 -11.06 -22.27
N LEU A 465 -3.37 -11.08 -22.26
CA LEU A 465 -4.15 -10.50 -21.18
C LEU A 465 -4.03 -11.30 -19.88
N LYS A 466 -4.00 -10.58 -18.75
CA LYS A 466 -4.01 -11.21 -17.41
C LYS A 466 -5.40 -11.59 -16.91
N VAL A 467 -6.43 -11.18 -17.66
CA VAL A 467 -7.84 -11.46 -17.39
C VAL A 467 -8.44 -11.99 -18.68
N SER A 468 -9.29 -13.01 -18.59
CA SER A 468 -10.12 -13.41 -19.73
C SER A 468 -11.10 -12.27 -20.02
N ILE A 469 -11.06 -11.70 -21.23
CA ILE A 469 -12.20 -10.93 -21.72
C ILE A 469 -13.38 -11.91 -21.70
N GLY A 470 -14.48 -11.54 -21.05
CA GLY A 470 -15.73 -12.28 -21.22
C GLY A 470 -16.16 -12.29 -22.70
N GLU A 471 -17.33 -12.83 -23.00
CA GLU A 471 -17.89 -12.76 -24.37
C GLU A 471 -18.28 -11.33 -24.81
N GLU A 472 -17.94 -10.29 -24.04
CA GLU A 472 -18.26 -8.90 -24.37
C GLU A 472 -17.34 -8.36 -25.48
N GLU A 473 -17.99 -7.76 -26.49
CA GLU A 473 -17.33 -7.15 -27.66
C GLU A 473 -16.48 -5.94 -27.24
N ILE A 474 -15.24 -5.82 -27.75
CA ILE A 474 -14.35 -4.70 -27.44
C ILE A 474 -14.95 -3.41 -28.04
N ASN A 475 -15.54 -2.58 -27.19
CA ASN A 475 -16.16 -1.33 -27.62
C ASN A 475 -15.23 -0.12 -27.44
N LEU A 476 -14.43 0.18 -28.46
CA LEU A 476 -13.48 1.31 -28.48
C LEU A 476 -14.13 2.68 -28.25
N THR A 477 -15.42 2.88 -28.58
CA THR A 477 -16.06 4.19 -28.42
C THR A 477 -16.47 4.50 -26.98
N ASN A 478 -16.59 3.47 -26.14
CA ASN A 478 -16.99 3.59 -24.74
C ASN A 478 -15.82 3.41 -23.75
N LEU A 479 -14.60 3.18 -24.23
CA LEU A 479 -13.45 3.01 -23.35
C LEU A 479 -13.13 4.32 -22.61
N THR A 480 -13.03 4.21 -21.30
CA THR A 480 -12.66 5.32 -20.42
C THR A 480 -11.23 5.14 -19.88
N PRO A 481 -10.52 6.23 -19.52
CA PRO A 481 -9.19 6.13 -18.90
C PRO A 481 -9.12 5.30 -17.62
N GLU A 482 -10.28 5.06 -16.99
CA GLU A 482 -10.45 4.24 -15.79
C GLU A 482 -10.55 2.72 -16.11
N ASP A 483 -10.64 2.35 -17.39
CA ASP A 483 -10.73 0.95 -17.82
C ASP A 483 -9.35 0.33 -18.11
N THR A 484 -9.13 -0.91 -17.67
CA THR A 484 -7.90 -1.65 -18.01
C THR A 484 -7.76 -1.87 -19.52
N MET A 485 -8.87 -2.02 -20.24
CA MET A 485 -8.87 -2.16 -21.69
C MET A 485 -8.38 -0.89 -22.39
N PHE A 486 -8.67 0.30 -21.84
CA PHE A 486 -8.12 1.55 -22.37
C PHE A 486 -6.60 1.62 -22.21
N VAL A 487 -6.05 1.09 -21.11
CA VAL A 487 -4.59 0.96 -20.95
C VAL A 487 -3.98 0.07 -22.03
N TYR A 488 -4.61 -1.06 -22.33
CA TYR A 488 -4.14 -1.95 -23.40
C TYR A 488 -4.24 -1.29 -24.77
N PHE A 489 -5.30 -0.52 -25.01
CA PHE A 489 -5.45 0.28 -26.22
C PHE A 489 -4.38 1.36 -26.37
N GLU A 490 -4.05 2.10 -25.31
CA GLU A 490 -2.92 3.05 -25.33
C GLU A 490 -1.61 2.34 -25.66
N PHE A 491 -1.36 1.17 -25.07
CA PHE A 491 -0.15 0.41 -25.38
C PHE A 491 -0.13 -0.06 -26.85
N PHE A 492 -1.27 -0.48 -27.41
CA PHE A 492 -1.40 -0.79 -28.83
C PHE A 492 -1.08 0.42 -29.72
N LEU A 493 -1.60 1.60 -29.36
CA LEU A 493 -1.32 2.84 -30.09
C LEU A 493 0.16 3.23 -30.04
N GLU A 494 0.81 3.04 -28.90
CA GLU A 494 2.26 3.25 -28.76
C GLU A 494 3.03 2.35 -29.72
N ILE A 495 2.77 1.04 -29.74
CA ILE A 495 3.59 0.09 -30.52
C ILE A 495 3.30 0.12 -32.03
N LYS A 496 2.05 0.41 -32.44
CA LYS A 496 1.64 0.38 -33.85
C LYS A 496 1.71 1.73 -34.54
N TYR A 497 1.54 2.81 -33.78
CA TYR A 497 1.43 4.17 -34.32
C TYR A 497 2.48 5.14 -33.72
N ASP A 498 3.40 4.65 -32.88
CA ASP A 498 4.47 5.43 -32.24
C ASP A 498 3.95 6.65 -31.46
N LEU A 499 2.75 6.54 -30.88
CA LEU A 499 2.17 7.61 -30.05
C LEU A 499 2.88 7.75 -28.69
N PHE A 500 2.57 8.83 -27.98
CA PHE A 500 3.07 9.14 -26.62
C PHE A 500 4.57 9.50 -26.52
N LYS A 501 5.14 9.99 -27.62
CA LYS A 501 6.44 10.70 -27.67
C LYS A 501 6.35 12.16 -27.20
N PRO A 502 7.49 12.83 -26.86
CA PRO A 502 7.50 14.21 -26.42
C PRO A 502 6.73 15.16 -27.36
N MET A 503 6.86 14.99 -28.68
CA MET A 503 6.10 15.78 -29.66
C MET A 503 4.57 15.72 -29.46
N HIS A 504 4.02 14.53 -29.19
CA HIS A 504 2.58 14.35 -28.99
C HIS A 504 2.10 15.02 -27.70
N TYR A 505 2.87 14.88 -26.61
CA TYR A 505 2.59 15.58 -25.36
C TYR A 505 2.69 17.09 -25.53
N GLY A 506 3.71 17.58 -26.24
CA GLY A 506 3.91 19.00 -26.50
C GLY A 506 2.77 19.62 -27.32
N GLU A 507 2.30 18.92 -28.36
CA GLU A 507 1.12 19.33 -29.13
C GLU A 507 -0.14 19.38 -28.28
N GLU A 508 -0.38 18.36 -27.45
CA GLU A 508 -1.58 18.30 -26.63
C GLU A 508 -1.58 19.37 -25.53
N ILE A 509 -0.43 19.63 -24.92
CA ILE A 509 -0.25 20.74 -23.98
C ILE A 509 -0.54 22.08 -24.65
N LYS A 510 0.01 22.34 -25.84
CA LYS A 510 -0.24 23.59 -26.59
C LYS A 510 -1.72 23.77 -26.91
N LYS A 511 -2.42 22.68 -27.21
CA LYS A 511 -3.86 22.69 -27.50
C LYS A 511 -4.69 23.01 -26.26
N LEU A 512 -4.36 22.39 -25.12
CA LEU A 512 -5.13 22.54 -23.88
C LEU A 512 -4.82 23.84 -23.12
N TYR A 513 -3.59 24.33 -23.20
CA TYR A 513 -3.09 25.46 -22.38
C TYR A 513 -2.57 26.65 -23.21
N GLY A 514 -2.66 26.60 -24.54
CA GLY A 514 -2.21 27.66 -25.47
C GLY A 514 -0.76 27.49 -25.96
N TYR A 515 -0.40 28.10 -27.09
CA TYR A 515 0.94 27.96 -27.71
C TYR A 515 2.10 28.45 -26.82
N GLU A 516 1.83 29.41 -25.94
CA GLU A 516 2.80 29.98 -24.99
C GLU A 516 2.98 29.11 -23.73
N SER A 517 2.37 27.93 -23.67
CA SER A 517 2.39 27.06 -22.48
C SER A 517 3.68 26.29 -22.24
N LEU A 518 4.58 26.30 -23.23
CA LEU A 518 5.90 25.65 -23.17
C LEU A 518 7.04 26.63 -23.49
N SER A 519 6.75 27.94 -23.46
CA SER A 519 7.69 29.03 -23.76
C SER A 519 8.49 29.47 -22.55
#